data_AF-A0A0G3V0N4-F1
#
_entry.id   AF-A0A0G3V0N4-F1
#
_cell.length_a   1.000
_cell.length_b   1.000
_cell.length_c   1.000
_cell.angle_alpha   90.00
_cell.angle_beta   90.00
_cell.angle_gamma   90.00
#
_symmetry.space_group_name_H-M   'P 1'
#
loop_
_entity.id
_entity.type
_entity.pdbx_description
1 polymer ?
#
loop_
_entity_poly.entity_id
_entity_poly.type
_entity_poly.pdbx_seq_one_letter_code
_entity_poly.pdbx_strand_id
1 'polypeptide(L)'
;MTEVTTPKDAHLADAPNTKTEPASPDATETHHHRVRFSMRAKMLLAFVSVFSIIFVILGYFTVNQVVKQAEDQLARQNRETAVGAAKLISGDDMLKLQKEIPVAVPPSKFPDNFPTDNPLYNKLCQQLVDLRTSVPNASPYTYFLDPDTKKLLWETSYLYDPPVDGAAGFRGEVAPFFDGGANSEAYKLMLSAVNKVVFNPPYTDSFGRWESTYAPIKDSSGNNVAVLGVDFDMNYVDKVRSDALWGILPILLVSYAVLIFMVLVLATWLTRPLKRLTVASQRIADGDYETEMDEPSTSRFSDEMAVLSSTFALMVEKVRIRERNLASQVRRLTVQIDAKKREQSVAELTDSDFFSDILEKGKALREGFVAEVKPKASPDAPEDGES
;
A
#
# COMPACT_ATOMS: atom_id res chain seq x y z
N MET A 1 36.62 -57.03 -6.42
CA MET A 1 37.32 -57.13 -5.13
C MET A 1 36.57 -56.22 -4.18
N THR A 2 35.41 -56.57 -3.63
CA THR A 2 35.03 -57.87 -3.02
C THR A 2 36.09 -58.36 -2.05
N GLU A 3 35.86 -58.10 -0.76
CA GLU A 3 36.34 -58.96 0.30
C GLU A 3 35.17 -59.25 1.23
N VAL A 4 35.04 -60.52 1.62
CA VAL A 4 33.91 -61.11 2.33
C VAL A 4 34.46 -61.74 3.59
N THR A 5 33.94 -61.38 4.75
CA THR A 5 34.09 -62.19 5.97
C THR A 5 32.80 -62.18 6.81
N THR A 6 32.07 -63.28 6.71
CA THR A 6 31.22 -63.83 7.78
C THR A 6 31.72 -65.27 8.00
N PRO A 7 31.61 -65.85 9.20
CA PRO A 7 30.35 -66.53 9.51
C PRO A 7 29.92 -66.57 11.00
N LYS A 8 28.61 -66.81 11.16
CA LYS A 8 27.91 -67.65 12.17
C LYS A 8 28.51 -67.88 13.57
N ASP A 9 27.68 -67.60 14.58
CA ASP A 9 26.98 -68.59 15.44
C ASP A 9 26.10 -67.80 16.45
N ALA A 10 24.99 -68.25 17.02
CA ALA A 10 24.17 -69.47 16.86
C ALA A 10 22.68 -69.14 17.13
N HIS A 11 21.74 -69.99 16.69
CA HIS A 11 20.34 -69.96 17.11
C HIS A 11 20.11 -70.92 18.29
N LEU A 12 19.42 -70.48 19.34
CA LEU A 12 18.67 -71.33 20.26
C LEU A 12 17.51 -70.53 20.89
N ALA A 13 16.39 -71.20 21.14
CA ALA A 13 15.13 -70.60 21.52
C ALA A 13 14.94 -70.53 23.05
N ASP A 14 14.20 -69.53 23.55
CA ASP A 14 12.85 -69.73 24.08
C ASP A 14 12.28 -68.43 24.69
N ALA A 15 10.97 -68.28 24.61
CA ALA A 15 10.17 -67.30 25.37
C ALA A 15 9.72 -67.95 26.71
N PRO A 16 9.08 -67.25 27.68
CA PRO A 16 8.55 -65.88 27.64
C PRO A 16 8.82 -65.02 28.89
N ASN A 17 8.55 -63.71 28.84
CA ASN A 17 8.01 -63.00 30.01
C ASN A 17 7.20 -61.75 29.65
N THR A 18 6.15 -61.51 30.42
CA THR A 18 5.26 -60.35 30.34
C THR A 18 5.90 -59.10 30.98
N LYS A 19 5.67 -57.91 30.41
CA LYS A 19 5.57 -56.63 31.15
C LYS A 19 5.07 -55.47 30.27
N THR A 20 3.84 -55.04 30.56
CA THR A 20 3.37 -53.64 30.59
C THR A 20 4.05 -52.61 29.67
N GLU A 21 3.35 -52.21 28.60
CA GLU A 21 3.59 -50.96 27.88
C GLU A 21 2.52 -49.92 28.30
N PRO A 22 2.89 -48.66 28.62
CA PRO A 22 1.95 -47.68 29.18
C PRO A 22 1.08 -47.01 28.10
N ALA A 23 -0.08 -46.50 28.53
CA ALA A 23 -1.04 -45.84 27.65
C ALA A 23 -0.46 -44.61 26.94
N SER A 24 -0.73 -44.50 25.64
CA SER A 24 -0.42 -43.29 24.85
C SER A 24 -1.23 -42.10 25.37
N PRO A 25 -0.61 -40.93 25.65
CA PRO A 25 -1.32 -39.77 26.14
C PRO A 25 -2.16 -39.10 25.04
N ASP A 26 -3.40 -38.83 25.42
CA ASP A 26 -4.41 -37.99 24.78
C ASP A 26 -3.85 -36.88 23.86
N ALA A 27 -4.12 -37.03 22.56
CA ALA A 27 -3.77 -36.03 21.56
C ALA A 27 -4.73 -34.85 21.65
N THR A 28 -4.38 -33.89 22.49
CA THR A 28 -5.11 -32.62 22.65
C THR A 28 -5.07 -31.82 21.33
N GLU A 29 -6.12 -31.96 20.51
CA GLU A 29 -6.32 -31.15 19.32
C GLU A 29 -6.42 -29.66 19.71
N THR A 30 -5.35 -28.91 19.49
CA THR A 30 -5.35 -27.46 19.63
C THR A 30 -6.16 -26.85 18.50
N HIS A 31 -7.45 -26.60 18.75
CA HIS A 31 -8.33 -25.84 17.86
C HIS A 31 -7.81 -24.40 17.68
N HIS A 32 -6.88 -24.22 16.73
CA HIS A 32 -6.48 -22.91 16.26
C HIS A 32 -7.67 -22.20 15.61
N HIS A 33 -8.30 -21.28 16.36
CA HIS A 33 -9.33 -20.36 15.87
C HIS A 33 -8.76 -19.45 14.76
N ARG A 34 -8.70 -19.97 13.53
CA ARG A 34 -8.39 -19.17 12.34
C ARG A 34 -9.54 -18.20 12.08
N VAL A 35 -9.32 -16.93 12.43
CA VAL A 35 -10.28 -15.83 12.19
C VAL A 35 -10.65 -15.80 10.70
N ARG A 36 -11.86 -16.27 10.38
CA ARG A 36 -12.37 -16.35 9.00
C ARG A 36 -12.88 -14.99 8.52
N PHE A 37 -11.95 -14.13 8.11
CA PHE A 37 -12.29 -12.90 7.39
C PHE A 37 -13.06 -13.20 6.10
N SER A 38 -14.14 -12.45 5.85
CA SER A 38 -14.88 -12.51 4.58
C SER A 38 -13.99 -12.13 3.40
N MET A 39 -14.30 -12.61 2.19
CA MET A 39 -13.54 -12.26 0.98
C MET A 39 -13.48 -10.74 0.76
N ARG A 40 -14.54 -10.00 1.11
CA ARG A 40 -14.54 -8.52 1.08
C ARG A 40 -13.49 -7.91 2.00
N ALA A 41 -13.39 -8.40 3.24
CA ALA A 41 -12.43 -7.90 4.21
C ALA A 41 -10.98 -8.20 3.78
N LYS A 42 -10.72 -9.39 3.20
CA LYS A 42 -9.40 -9.74 2.66
C LYS A 42 -8.99 -8.84 1.50
N MET A 43 -9.88 -8.62 0.53
CA MET A 43 -9.64 -7.73 -0.60
C MET A 43 -9.45 -6.27 -0.15
N LEU A 44 -10.29 -5.79 0.77
CA LEU A 44 -10.19 -4.45 1.32
C LEU A 44 -8.85 -4.24 2.03
N LEU A 45 -8.44 -5.16 2.91
CA LEU A 45 -7.14 -5.10 3.60
C LEU A 45 -5.96 -5.14 2.61
N ALA A 46 -6.00 -5.96 1.57
CA ALA A 46 -4.97 -6.01 0.54
C ALA A 46 -4.84 -4.67 -0.22
N PHE A 47 -5.96 -4.14 -0.74
CA PHE A 47 -5.95 -2.85 -1.44
C PHE A 47 -5.53 -1.70 -0.53
N VAL A 48 -6.11 -1.61 0.67
CA VAL A 48 -5.75 -0.59 1.66
C VAL A 48 -4.25 -0.64 1.98
N SER A 49 -3.66 -1.82 2.14
CA SER A 49 -2.23 -1.95 2.45
C SER A 49 -1.35 -1.44 1.29
N VAL A 50 -1.63 -1.87 0.05
CA VAL A 50 -0.89 -1.44 -1.14
C VAL A 50 -1.00 0.07 -1.35
N PHE A 51 -2.22 0.62 -1.28
CA PHE A 51 -2.42 2.06 -1.45
C PHE A 51 -1.83 2.89 -0.31
N SER A 52 -1.87 2.42 0.94
CA SER A 52 -1.19 3.10 2.06
C SER A 52 0.31 3.25 1.81
N ILE A 53 0.97 2.19 1.32
CA ILE A 53 2.40 2.24 0.96
C ILE A 53 2.64 3.27 -0.16
N ILE A 54 1.79 3.26 -1.21
CA ILE A 54 1.89 4.23 -2.31
C ILE A 54 1.71 5.68 -1.82
N PHE A 55 0.72 5.94 -0.95
CA PHE A 55 0.48 7.28 -0.40
C PHE A 55 1.63 7.75 0.50
N VAL A 56 2.23 6.87 1.30
CA VAL A 56 3.41 7.22 2.12
C VAL A 56 4.62 7.56 1.24
N ILE A 57 4.90 6.75 0.21
CA ILE A 57 5.99 7.00 -0.74
C ILE A 57 5.76 8.31 -1.50
N LEU A 58 4.55 8.53 -2.01
CA LEU A 58 4.19 9.73 -2.77
C LEU A 58 4.27 10.98 -1.89
N GLY A 59 3.71 10.94 -0.67
CA GLY A 59 3.78 12.05 0.28
C GLY A 59 5.22 12.40 0.66
N TYR A 60 6.05 11.39 0.97
CA TYR A 60 7.48 11.57 1.24
C TYR A 60 8.21 12.22 0.06
N PHE A 61 7.98 11.70 -1.16
CA PHE A 61 8.60 12.24 -2.37
C PHE A 61 8.17 13.69 -2.64
N THR A 62 6.87 14.01 -2.51
CA THR A 62 6.35 15.36 -2.72
C THR A 62 6.91 16.35 -1.69
N VAL A 63 6.92 16.01 -0.39
CA VAL A 63 7.49 16.89 0.65
C VAL A 63 8.98 17.13 0.39
N ASN A 64 9.76 16.07 0.10
CA ASN A 64 11.18 16.21 -0.20
C ASN A 64 11.43 17.04 -1.47
N GLN A 65 10.59 16.90 -2.50
CA GLN A 65 10.72 17.69 -3.72
C GLN A 65 10.43 19.19 -3.47
N VAL A 66 9.39 19.51 -2.70
CA VAL A 66 9.04 20.90 -2.34
C VAL A 66 10.13 21.52 -1.46
N VAL A 67 10.60 20.81 -0.44
CA VAL A 67 11.70 21.26 0.43
C VAL A 67 12.97 21.49 -0.38
N LYS A 68 13.35 20.54 -1.24
CA LYS A 68 14.53 20.67 -2.09
C LYS A 68 14.41 21.87 -3.05
N GLN A 69 13.24 22.12 -3.64
CA GLN A 69 13.03 23.29 -4.49
C GLN A 69 13.19 24.60 -3.72
N ALA A 70 12.76 24.65 -2.45
CA ALA A 70 12.96 25.80 -1.58
C ALA A 70 14.44 25.98 -1.20
N GLU A 71 15.16 24.91 -0.85
CA GLU A 71 16.62 24.93 -0.60
C GLU A 71 17.38 25.39 -1.86
N ASP A 72 17.10 24.79 -3.03
CA ASP A 72 17.72 25.16 -4.31
C ASP A 72 17.43 26.64 -4.69
N GLN A 73 16.26 27.18 -4.34
CA GLN A 73 15.91 28.59 -4.57
C GLN A 73 16.60 29.53 -3.59
N LEU A 74 16.64 29.18 -2.30
CA LEU A 74 17.30 29.96 -1.26
C LEU A 74 18.80 30.07 -1.56
N ALA A 75 19.45 28.95 -1.91
CA ALA A 75 20.87 28.89 -2.25
C ALA A 75 21.22 29.75 -3.49
N ARG A 76 20.33 29.81 -4.49
CA ARG A 76 20.49 30.72 -5.64
C ARG A 76 20.39 32.18 -5.20
N GLN A 77 19.37 32.53 -4.42
CA GLN A 77 19.17 33.90 -3.94
C GLN A 77 20.33 34.35 -3.03
N ASN A 78 20.81 33.49 -2.13
CA ASN A 78 21.97 33.74 -1.28
C ASN A 78 23.20 34.04 -2.15
N ARG A 79 23.48 33.18 -3.12
CA ARG A 79 24.63 33.33 -4.02
C ARG A 79 24.55 34.60 -4.89
N GLU A 80 23.39 34.90 -5.44
CA GLU A 80 23.16 36.12 -6.22
C GLU A 80 23.30 37.38 -5.35
N THR A 81 22.80 37.34 -4.11
CA THR A 81 22.95 38.42 -3.12
C THR A 81 24.42 38.67 -2.78
N ALA A 82 25.18 37.63 -2.40
CA ALA A 82 26.59 37.76 -2.05
C ALA A 82 27.44 38.24 -3.24
N VAL A 83 27.26 37.65 -4.42
CA VAL A 83 28.03 38.02 -5.63
C VAL A 83 27.64 39.39 -6.19
N GLY A 84 26.40 39.83 -5.99
CA GLY A 84 25.94 41.17 -6.31
C GLY A 84 26.53 42.20 -5.35
N ALA A 85 26.31 42.02 -4.05
CA ALA A 85 26.74 42.95 -3.02
C ALA A 85 28.27 43.09 -2.91
N ALA A 86 29.04 42.02 -3.08
CA ALA A 86 30.51 42.08 -3.07
C ALA A 86 31.11 42.98 -4.17
N LYS A 87 30.34 43.31 -5.22
CA LYS A 87 30.73 44.28 -6.28
C LYS A 87 30.36 45.73 -5.95
N LEU A 88 29.49 45.95 -4.97
CA LEU A 88 29.04 47.28 -4.54
C LEU A 88 29.87 47.83 -3.37
N ILE A 89 30.50 46.93 -2.60
CA ILE A 89 31.44 47.28 -1.53
C ILE A 89 32.79 47.68 -2.15
N SER A 90 33.35 48.81 -1.72
CA SER A 90 34.64 49.30 -2.18
C SER A 90 35.79 48.53 -1.53
N GLY A 91 36.51 47.71 -2.30
CA GLY A 91 37.72 47.05 -1.83
C GLY A 91 38.85 48.03 -1.47
N ASP A 92 38.91 49.19 -2.13
CA ASP A 92 39.87 50.24 -1.81
C ASP A 92 39.61 50.84 -0.40
N ASP A 93 38.33 51.00 -0.03
CA ASP A 93 37.93 51.43 1.31
C ASP A 93 38.26 50.38 2.38
N MET A 94 38.01 49.09 2.10
CA MET A 94 38.39 47.99 2.98
C MET A 94 39.92 47.95 3.20
N LEU A 95 40.70 47.99 2.10
CA LEU A 95 42.16 47.98 2.16
C LEU A 95 42.72 49.23 2.88
N LYS A 96 42.02 50.37 2.81
CA LYS A 96 42.35 51.58 3.58
C LYS A 96 42.06 51.39 5.06
N LEU A 97 40.88 50.88 5.44
CA LEU A 97 40.53 50.57 6.83
C LEU A 97 41.52 49.58 7.47
N GLN A 98 41.90 48.52 6.75
CA GLN A 98 42.91 47.54 7.16
C GLN A 98 44.30 48.13 7.41
N LYS A 99 44.63 49.28 6.81
CA LYS A 99 45.89 50.03 7.01
C LYS A 99 45.77 51.07 8.13
N GLU A 100 44.63 51.74 8.23
CA GLU A 100 44.36 52.73 9.29
C GLU A 100 44.24 52.08 10.68
N ILE A 101 43.76 50.83 10.74
CA ILE A 101 43.66 50.06 11.99
C ILE A 101 44.53 48.78 11.88
N PRO A 102 45.86 48.89 12.09
CA PRO A 102 46.80 47.81 11.81
C PRO A 102 46.86 46.70 12.87
N VAL A 103 46.33 46.90 14.08
CA VAL A 103 46.47 45.95 15.19
C VAL A 103 45.13 45.32 15.55
N ALA A 104 45.12 44.00 15.75
CA ALA A 104 44.04 43.29 16.44
C ALA A 104 44.03 43.69 17.91
N VAL A 105 43.28 44.74 18.25
CA VAL A 105 43.08 45.16 19.64
C VAL A 105 42.03 44.20 20.26
N PRO A 106 42.32 43.52 21.38
CA PRO A 106 41.33 42.69 22.06
C PRO A 106 40.11 43.52 22.47
N PRO A 107 38.88 42.97 22.47
CA PRO A 107 37.68 43.71 22.89
C PRO A 107 37.80 44.43 24.23
N SER A 108 38.48 43.81 25.20
CA SER A 108 38.78 44.38 26.54
C SER A 108 39.84 45.49 26.57
N LYS A 109 40.39 45.89 25.41
CA LYS A 109 41.41 46.94 25.25
C LYS A 109 41.02 47.99 24.21
N PHE A 110 39.87 47.87 23.55
CA PHE A 110 39.36 48.98 22.77
C PHE A 110 39.06 50.16 23.70
N PRO A 111 39.38 51.40 23.29
CA PRO A 111 38.65 52.57 23.79
C PRO A 111 37.15 52.35 23.68
N ASP A 112 36.37 52.95 24.58
CA ASP A 112 34.91 53.02 24.41
C ASP A 112 34.61 53.52 22.99
N ASN A 113 33.80 52.78 22.24
CA ASN A 113 33.44 53.05 20.83
C ASN A 113 34.58 52.93 19.79
N PHE A 114 35.67 52.21 20.04
CA PHE A 114 36.56 51.80 18.94
C PHE A 114 36.19 50.38 18.42
N PRO A 115 36.07 50.15 17.10
CA PRO A 115 36.30 51.07 15.97
C PRO A 115 35.08 51.88 15.50
N THR A 116 33.96 51.92 16.25
CA THR A 116 32.75 52.70 15.87
C THR A 116 32.95 54.23 15.83
N ASP A 117 34.08 54.75 16.29
CA ASP A 117 34.49 56.15 16.06
C ASP A 117 35.15 56.37 14.68
N ASN A 118 35.52 55.31 13.95
CA ASN A 118 36.11 55.42 12.62
C ASN A 118 35.01 55.62 11.56
N PRO A 119 35.00 56.74 10.81
CA PRO A 119 33.93 57.03 9.85
C PRO A 119 33.91 56.10 8.64
N LEU A 120 35.07 55.51 8.28
CA LEU A 120 35.18 54.51 7.22
C LEU A 120 34.60 53.16 7.69
N TYR A 121 34.89 52.78 8.93
CA TYR A 121 34.30 51.60 9.57
C TYR A 121 32.77 51.70 9.58
N ASN A 122 32.22 52.81 10.08
CA ASN A 122 30.77 53.04 10.15
C ASN A 122 30.10 53.04 8.76
N LYS A 123 30.73 53.67 7.76
CA LYS A 123 30.26 53.64 6.37
C LYS A 123 30.11 52.19 5.87
N LEU A 124 31.09 51.33 6.16
CA LEU A 124 31.09 49.94 5.72
C LEU A 124 30.08 49.10 6.51
N CYS A 125 29.92 49.33 7.82
CA CYS A 125 28.85 48.74 8.63
C CYS A 125 27.47 49.10 8.06
N GLN A 126 27.24 50.37 7.75
CA GLN A 126 25.96 50.85 7.20
C GLN A 126 25.64 50.19 5.86
N GLN A 127 26.63 49.96 4.98
CA GLN A 127 26.41 49.22 3.73
C GLN A 127 25.90 47.78 3.96
N LEU A 128 26.35 47.11 5.04
CA LEU A 128 25.86 45.79 5.43
C LEU A 128 24.45 45.84 6.05
N VAL A 129 24.15 46.89 6.83
CA VAL A 129 22.80 47.15 7.36
C VAL A 129 21.80 47.46 6.24
N ASP A 130 22.19 48.26 5.24
CA ASP A 130 21.38 48.59 4.07
C ASP A 130 21.12 47.34 3.20
N LEU A 131 22.13 46.47 3.06
CA LEU A 131 21.99 45.17 2.39
C LEU A 131 20.97 44.27 3.10
N ARG A 132 21.07 44.14 4.43
CA ARG A 132 20.09 43.38 5.23
C ARG A 132 18.69 44.02 5.17
N THR A 133 18.60 45.34 5.16
CA THR A 133 17.31 46.05 5.04
C THR A 133 16.67 45.79 3.68
N SER A 134 17.48 45.67 2.63
CA SER A 134 17.05 45.34 1.26
C SER A 134 16.73 43.84 1.08
N VAL A 135 17.42 42.97 1.81
CA VAL A 135 17.29 41.51 1.76
C VAL A 135 17.15 40.99 3.20
N PRO A 136 15.94 40.99 3.81
CA PRO A 136 15.74 40.78 5.25
C PRO A 136 16.23 39.44 5.81
N ASN A 137 16.37 38.42 4.97
CA ASN A 137 16.90 37.11 5.32
C ASN A 137 18.45 37.02 5.21
N ALA A 138 19.12 38.09 4.78
CA ALA A 138 20.57 38.17 4.71
C ALA A 138 21.18 38.58 6.06
N SER A 139 22.19 37.84 6.49
CA SER A 139 23.09 38.16 7.60
C SER A 139 24.49 38.43 7.04
N PRO A 140 24.78 39.65 6.53
CA PRO A 140 26.03 39.94 5.83
C PRO A 140 27.17 40.44 6.74
N TYR A 141 28.39 40.00 6.46
CA TYR A 141 29.61 40.34 7.19
C TYR A 141 30.83 40.27 6.26
N THR A 142 31.92 40.94 6.64
CA THR A 142 33.19 40.85 5.92
C THR A 142 34.34 40.37 6.80
N TYR A 143 35.29 39.71 6.15
CA TYR A 143 36.53 39.24 6.73
C TYR A 143 37.62 39.27 5.66
N PHE A 144 38.89 39.29 6.06
CA PHE A 144 40.02 39.26 5.13
C PHE A 144 41.10 38.28 5.58
N LEU A 145 41.98 37.92 4.64
CA LEU A 145 43.18 37.14 4.93
C LEU A 145 44.31 38.10 5.29
N ASP A 146 44.73 38.07 6.55
CA ASP A 146 45.81 38.92 7.03
C ASP A 146 47.14 38.54 6.35
N PRO A 147 47.84 39.51 5.72
CA PRO A 147 48.98 39.21 4.86
C PRO A 147 50.20 38.70 5.65
N ASP A 148 50.32 39.05 6.92
CA ASP A 148 51.48 38.71 7.75
C ASP A 148 51.28 37.36 8.46
N THR A 149 50.13 37.19 9.13
CA THR A 149 49.83 35.99 9.92
C THR A 149 49.23 34.84 9.10
N LYS A 150 48.73 35.12 7.88
CA LYS A 150 47.95 34.19 7.04
C LYS A 150 46.69 33.63 7.72
N LYS A 151 46.15 34.35 8.71
CA LYS A 151 44.90 34.03 9.39
C LYS A 151 43.74 34.81 8.78
N LEU A 152 42.54 34.23 8.82
CA LEU A 152 41.32 34.99 8.56
C LEU A 152 40.98 35.85 9.78
N LEU A 153 40.76 37.14 9.53
CA LEU A 153 40.38 38.13 10.54
C LEU A 153 39.02 38.74 10.17
N TRP A 154 38.15 38.89 11.16
CA TRP A 154 36.88 39.60 11.01
C TRP A 154 37.11 41.08 10.74
N GLU A 155 36.23 41.69 9.95
CA GLU A 155 36.31 43.11 9.59
C GLU A 155 35.05 43.84 10.06
N THR A 156 33.90 43.66 9.42
CA THR A 156 32.63 44.26 9.87
C THR A 156 31.45 43.30 9.72
N SER A 157 30.33 43.60 10.37
CA SER A 157 29.09 42.83 10.34
C SER A 157 27.89 43.76 10.50
N TYR A 158 26.73 43.37 9.96
CA TYR A 158 25.46 44.07 10.18
C TYR A 158 25.03 44.17 11.66
N LEU A 159 25.61 43.34 12.55
CA LEU A 159 25.27 43.24 13.97
C LEU A 159 25.97 44.27 14.88
N TYR A 160 26.77 45.19 14.34
CA TYR A 160 27.75 45.94 15.16
C TYR A 160 27.21 47.20 15.85
N ASP A 161 25.90 47.47 15.84
CA ASP A 161 25.31 48.64 16.52
C ASP A 161 24.05 48.28 17.34
N PRO A 162 24.12 48.26 18.68
CA PRO A 162 25.33 48.20 19.51
C PRO A 162 25.99 46.80 19.44
N PRO A 163 27.29 46.67 19.78
CA PRO A 163 27.97 45.37 19.80
C PRO A 163 27.27 44.39 20.76
N VAL A 164 26.82 43.27 20.21
CA VAL A 164 26.21 42.17 20.97
C VAL A 164 27.31 41.39 21.71
N ASP A 165 27.09 40.99 22.96
CA ASP A 165 28.02 40.09 23.68
C ASP A 165 28.28 38.81 22.87
N GLY A 166 29.56 38.52 22.62
CA GLY A 166 29.99 37.40 21.78
C GLY A 166 30.12 37.72 20.28
N ALA A 167 29.78 38.93 19.82
CA ALA A 167 30.06 39.36 18.46
C ALA A 167 31.58 39.44 18.19
N ALA A 168 31.98 39.07 16.98
CA ALA A 168 33.36 39.22 16.53
C ALA A 168 33.76 40.70 16.44
N GLY A 169 34.75 41.11 17.24
CA GLY A 169 35.38 42.42 17.11
C GLY A 169 36.20 42.54 15.82
N PHE A 170 36.37 43.77 15.33
CA PHE A 170 37.27 44.06 14.20
C PHE A 170 38.68 43.50 14.47
N ARG A 171 39.23 42.81 13.48
CA ARG A 171 40.48 42.01 13.54
C ARG A 171 40.52 40.88 14.58
N GLY A 172 39.38 40.46 15.13
CA GLY A 172 39.28 39.18 15.83
C GLY A 172 39.60 38.02 14.90
N GLU A 173 40.32 37.00 15.37
CA GLU A 173 40.57 35.79 14.58
C GLU A 173 39.25 35.07 14.30
N VAL A 174 39.08 34.57 13.07
CA VAL A 174 37.88 33.83 12.64
C VAL A 174 37.89 32.40 13.17
N ALA A 175 39.07 31.77 13.28
CA ALA A 175 39.18 30.36 13.66
C ALA A 175 38.50 29.98 14.99
N PRO A 176 38.59 30.75 16.09
CA PRO A 176 37.95 30.42 17.37
C PRO A 176 36.41 30.31 17.34
N PHE A 177 35.74 30.79 16.29
CA PHE A 177 34.28 30.70 16.15
C PHE A 177 33.79 29.35 15.63
N PHE A 178 34.69 28.46 15.20
CA PHE A 178 34.34 27.14 14.66
C PHE A 178 34.90 26.02 15.53
N ASP A 179 34.12 24.97 15.76
CA ASP A 179 34.62 23.75 16.38
C ASP A 179 35.66 23.07 15.45
N GLY A 180 36.78 22.64 16.02
CA GLY A 180 37.99 22.27 15.27
C GLY A 180 38.81 23.45 14.73
N GLY A 181 38.39 24.70 14.96
CA GLY A 181 39.14 25.92 14.66
C GLY A 181 39.48 26.07 13.17
N ALA A 182 40.75 26.38 12.89
CA ALA A 182 41.27 26.52 11.52
C ALA A 182 41.24 25.20 10.70
N ASN A 183 41.01 24.05 11.36
CA ASN A 183 40.87 22.76 10.69
C ASN A 183 39.41 22.40 10.36
N SER A 184 38.44 23.23 10.76
CA SER A 184 37.02 23.05 10.42
C SER A 184 36.77 23.19 8.92
N GLU A 185 35.76 22.49 8.40
CA GLU A 185 35.38 22.62 6.98
C GLU A 185 34.87 24.02 6.66
N ALA A 186 34.12 24.65 7.57
CA ALA A 186 33.66 26.03 7.43
C ALA A 186 34.83 27.01 7.27
N TYR A 187 35.86 26.93 8.12
CA TYR A 187 37.05 27.78 7.98
C TYR A 187 37.81 27.53 6.67
N LYS A 188 37.92 26.27 6.21
CA LYS A 188 38.53 25.93 4.91
C LYS A 188 37.75 26.52 3.74
N LEU A 189 36.42 26.47 3.79
CA LEU A 189 35.54 27.08 2.78
C LEU A 189 35.76 28.60 2.76
N MET A 190 35.71 29.27 3.92
CA MET A 190 35.97 30.70 4.07
C MET A 190 37.36 31.10 3.54
N LEU A 191 38.40 30.32 3.83
CA LEU A 191 39.76 30.57 3.37
C LEU A 191 39.88 30.40 1.85
N SER A 192 39.21 29.41 1.28
CA SER A 192 39.17 29.22 -0.18
C SER A 192 38.41 30.35 -0.88
N ALA A 193 37.48 31.01 -0.20
CA ALA A 193 36.67 32.10 -0.75
C ALA A 193 37.44 33.41 -0.99
N VAL A 194 38.60 33.58 -0.36
CA VAL A 194 39.56 34.67 -0.65
C VAL A 194 39.92 34.74 -2.14
N ASN A 195 39.82 33.61 -2.88
CA ASN A 195 40.20 33.51 -4.29
C ASN A 195 39.02 33.30 -5.26
N LYS A 196 37.84 32.91 -4.79
CA LYS A 196 36.70 32.51 -5.63
C LYS A 196 35.38 32.60 -4.86
N VAL A 197 34.25 32.63 -5.56
CA VAL A 197 32.93 32.47 -4.91
C VAL A 197 32.81 31.04 -4.38
N VAL A 198 32.37 30.88 -3.14
CA VAL A 198 32.19 29.59 -2.45
C VAL A 198 30.82 29.55 -1.80
N PHE A 199 30.11 28.44 -1.96
CA PHE A 199 28.85 28.16 -1.27
C PHE A 199 29.13 27.12 -0.16
N ASN A 200 28.65 27.41 1.04
CA ASN A 200 28.61 26.50 2.17
C ASN A 200 27.19 25.94 2.28
N PRO A 201 26.97 24.63 2.06
CA PRO A 201 25.65 24.03 2.16
C PRO A 201 25.08 24.12 3.58
N PRO A 202 23.77 23.90 3.78
CA PRO A 202 23.12 24.06 5.07
C PRO A 202 23.84 23.36 6.23
N TYR A 203 24.25 24.14 7.23
CA TYR A 203 24.92 23.72 8.46
C TYR A 203 24.14 24.19 9.70
N THR A 204 24.60 23.80 10.89
CA THR A 204 23.95 24.17 12.16
C THR A 204 25.01 24.52 13.18
N ASP A 205 24.79 25.61 13.91
CA ASP A 205 25.67 26.15 14.94
C ASP A 205 24.85 26.59 16.18
N SER A 206 25.47 27.32 17.10
CA SER A 206 24.82 27.83 18.31
C SER A 206 23.81 28.96 18.06
N PHE A 207 23.81 29.57 16.88
CA PHE A 207 22.93 30.68 16.49
C PHE A 207 21.74 30.21 15.64
N GLY A 208 21.84 29.06 14.98
CA GLY A 208 20.73 28.48 14.22
C GLY A 208 21.16 27.47 13.16
N ARG A 209 20.33 27.35 12.12
CA ARG A 209 20.63 26.58 10.91
C ARG A 209 20.74 27.56 9.75
N TRP A 210 21.85 27.51 9.03
CA TRP A 210 22.26 28.53 8.06
C TRP A 210 22.78 27.88 6.78
N GLU A 211 22.70 28.60 5.67
CA GLU A 211 23.55 28.39 4.50
C GLU A 211 24.29 29.69 4.17
N SER A 212 25.50 29.60 3.59
CA SER A 212 26.33 30.80 3.34
C SER A 212 26.84 30.84 1.91
N THR A 213 26.92 32.02 1.32
CA THR A 213 27.83 32.29 0.21
C THR A 213 28.91 33.26 0.64
N TYR A 214 30.15 32.90 0.33
CA TYR A 214 31.32 33.75 0.46
C TYR A 214 31.73 34.26 -0.93
N ALA A 215 31.82 35.58 -1.11
CA ALA A 215 32.18 36.22 -2.37
C ALA A 215 33.35 37.21 -2.17
N PRO A 216 34.46 37.07 -2.92
CA PRO A 216 35.61 37.97 -2.76
C PRO A 216 35.28 39.39 -3.21
N ILE A 217 35.61 40.36 -2.36
CA ILE A 217 35.56 41.80 -2.64
C ILE A 217 36.87 42.19 -3.32
N LYS A 218 36.78 43.01 -4.37
CA LYS A 218 37.93 43.43 -5.18
C LYS A 218 38.27 44.91 -4.99
N ASP A 219 39.56 45.20 -5.00
CA ASP A 219 40.08 46.57 -5.14
C ASP A 219 39.90 47.10 -6.58
N SER A 220 40.17 48.38 -6.81
CA SER A 220 40.09 49.00 -8.14
C SER A 220 41.11 48.45 -9.15
N SER A 221 42.14 47.73 -8.67
CA SER A 221 43.11 47.01 -9.49
C SER A 221 42.68 45.56 -9.84
N GLY A 222 41.55 45.10 -9.29
CA GLY A 222 40.99 43.76 -9.52
C GLY A 222 41.53 42.66 -8.59
N ASN A 223 42.38 42.99 -7.62
CA ASN A 223 42.89 42.06 -6.61
C ASN A 223 41.80 41.79 -5.57
N ASN A 224 41.76 40.56 -5.04
CA ASN A 224 40.85 40.24 -3.95
C ASN A 224 41.47 40.72 -2.62
N VAL A 225 40.77 41.57 -1.87
CA VAL A 225 41.29 42.22 -0.65
C VAL A 225 40.48 41.92 0.62
N ALA A 226 39.25 41.48 0.46
CA ALA A 226 38.37 41.01 1.53
C ALA A 226 37.37 40.00 0.95
N VAL A 227 36.51 39.44 1.80
CA VAL A 227 35.42 38.55 1.41
C VAL A 227 34.14 39.01 2.10
N LEU A 228 33.05 39.10 1.35
CA LEU A 228 31.70 39.22 1.88
C LEU A 228 31.14 37.82 2.12
N GLY A 229 30.85 37.48 3.37
CA GLY A 229 29.96 36.37 3.72
C GLY A 229 28.52 36.86 3.81
N VAL A 230 27.58 36.05 3.34
CA VAL A 230 26.15 36.28 3.51
C VAL A 230 25.52 34.96 3.97
N ASP A 231 25.11 34.91 5.23
CA ASP A 231 24.36 33.77 5.77
C ASP A 231 22.87 34.00 5.55
N PHE A 232 22.17 32.98 5.05
CA PHE A 232 20.71 32.95 4.99
C PHE A 232 20.18 31.96 6.03
N ASP A 233 19.17 32.42 6.77
CA ASP A 233 18.50 31.64 7.81
C ASP A 233 17.61 30.53 7.19
N MET A 234 17.78 29.29 7.68
CA MET A 234 17.06 28.12 7.16
C MET A 234 15.67 27.92 7.78
N ASN A 235 15.22 28.73 8.74
CA ASN A 235 13.86 28.61 9.31
C ASN A 235 12.79 28.82 8.24
N TYR A 236 13.08 29.55 7.15
CA TYR A 236 12.19 29.60 5.98
C TYR A 236 11.97 28.22 5.37
N VAL A 237 13.03 27.43 5.16
CA VAL A 237 12.94 26.07 4.61
C VAL A 237 12.24 25.13 5.57
N ASP A 238 12.53 25.23 6.87
CA ASP A 238 11.88 24.40 7.89
C ASP A 238 10.39 24.76 8.05
N LYS A 239 10.02 26.03 7.85
CA LYS A 239 8.62 26.45 7.70
C LYS A 239 7.99 25.88 6.44
N VAL A 240 8.63 25.98 5.27
CA VAL A 240 8.13 25.37 4.02
C VAL A 240 7.91 23.86 4.17
N ARG A 241 8.78 23.16 4.89
CA ARG A 241 8.60 21.74 5.23
C ARG A 241 7.33 21.51 6.05
N SER A 242 7.11 22.31 7.10
CA SER A 242 5.91 22.23 7.94
C SER A 242 4.64 22.53 7.15
N ASP A 243 4.64 23.63 6.39
CA ASP A 243 3.51 24.07 5.56
C ASP A 243 3.19 23.03 4.46
N ALA A 244 4.21 22.39 3.86
CA ALA A 244 4.02 21.29 2.90
C ALA A 244 3.40 20.05 3.54
N LEU A 245 3.84 19.66 4.75
CA LEU A 245 3.25 18.53 5.49
C LEU A 245 1.78 18.80 5.83
N TRP A 246 1.47 19.99 6.39
CA TRP A 246 0.11 20.38 6.74
C TRP A 246 -0.79 20.62 5.52
N GLY A 247 -0.24 21.06 4.38
CA GLY A 247 -0.97 21.21 3.13
C GLY A 247 -1.31 19.88 2.45
N ILE A 248 -0.41 18.88 2.51
CA ILE A 248 -0.62 17.55 1.91
C ILE A 248 -1.55 16.69 2.76
N LEU A 249 -1.49 16.79 4.09
CA LEU A 249 -2.30 15.96 5.00
C LEU A 249 -3.82 15.94 4.68
N PRO A 250 -4.54 17.08 4.50
CA PRO A 250 -5.96 17.05 4.16
C PRO A 250 -6.22 16.46 2.77
N ILE A 251 -5.33 16.68 1.79
CA ILE A 251 -5.43 16.10 0.44
C ILE A 251 -5.29 14.57 0.52
N LEU A 252 -4.36 14.08 1.33
CA LEU A 252 -4.15 12.65 1.57
C LEU A 252 -5.38 12.04 2.28
N LEU A 253 -5.91 12.68 3.32
CA LEU A 253 -7.11 12.21 4.02
C LEU A 253 -8.34 12.15 3.09
N VAL A 254 -8.57 13.17 2.26
CA VAL A 254 -9.69 13.19 1.30
C VAL A 254 -9.51 12.12 0.22
N SER A 255 -8.32 12.01 -0.39
CA SER A 255 -8.05 11.00 -1.42
C SER A 255 -8.14 9.57 -0.87
N TYR A 256 -7.72 9.35 0.37
CA TYR A 256 -7.85 8.06 1.07
C TYR A 256 -9.32 7.73 1.41
N ALA A 257 -10.12 8.71 1.83
CA ALA A 257 -11.55 8.53 2.04
C ALA A 257 -12.29 8.18 0.73
N VAL A 258 -11.96 8.87 -0.38
CA VAL A 258 -12.47 8.55 -1.73
C VAL A 258 -12.03 7.15 -2.16
N LEU A 259 -10.80 6.74 -1.85
CA LEU A 259 -10.31 5.40 -2.16
C LEU A 259 -11.06 4.31 -1.38
N ILE A 260 -11.26 4.48 -0.07
CA ILE A 260 -12.06 3.56 0.75
C ILE A 260 -13.49 3.47 0.20
N PHE A 261 -14.11 4.60 -0.13
CA PHE A 261 -15.44 4.62 -0.73
C PHE A 261 -15.49 3.85 -2.06
N MET A 262 -14.53 4.09 -2.96
CA MET A 262 -14.43 3.38 -4.24
C MET A 262 -14.22 1.88 -4.06
N VAL A 263 -13.32 1.45 -3.15
CA VAL A 263 -13.10 0.03 -2.81
C VAL A 263 -14.36 -0.61 -2.25
N LEU A 264 -15.12 0.08 -1.39
CA LEU A 264 -16.40 -0.43 -0.85
C LEU A 264 -17.47 -0.58 -1.94
N VAL A 265 -17.55 0.36 -2.89
CA VAL A 265 -18.47 0.27 -4.04
C VAL A 265 -18.09 -0.93 -4.91
N LEU A 266 -16.83 -1.04 -5.36
CA LEU A 266 -16.37 -2.16 -6.20
C LEU A 266 -16.53 -3.51 -5.50
N ALA A 267 -16.14 -3.62 -4.22
CA ALA A 267 -16.29 -4.86 -3.45
C ALA A 267 -17.77 -5.26 -3.30
N THR A 268 -18.68 -4.29 -3.20
CA THR A 268 -20.13 -4.55 -3.13
C THR A 268 -20.67 -4.99 -4.49
N TRP A 269 -20.26 -4.34 -5.58
CA TRP A 269 -20.66 -4.67 -6.95
C TRP A 269 -20.17 -6.06 -7.36
N LEU A 270 -18.89 -6.40 -7.16
CA LEU A 270 -18.33 -7.71 -7.54
C LEU A 270 -18.83 -8.86 -6.66
N THR A 271 -18.93 -8.66 -5.34
CA THR A 271 -19.27 -9.78 -4.44
C THR A 271 -20.77 -10.11 -4.45
N ARG A 272 -21.66 -9.17 -4.80
CA ARG A 272 -23.12 -9.43 -4.79
C ARG A 272 -23.53 -10.51 -5.80
N PRO A 273 -23.16 -10.44 -7.11
CA PRO A 273 -23.44 -11.49 -8.08
C PRO A 273 -22.78 -12.83 -7.71
N LEU A 274 -21.50 -12.81 -7.30
CA LEU A 274 -20.79 -14.03 -6.89
C LEU A 274 -21.51 -14.75 -5.75
N LYS A 275 -21.97 -14.03 -4.71
CA LYS A 275 -22.73 -14.64 -3.61
C LYS A 275 -24.06 -15.26 -4.09
N ARG A 276 -24.76 -14.63 -5.05
CA ARG A 276 -25.98 -15.20 -5.65
C ARG A 276 -25.68 -16.50 -6.39
N LEU A 277 -24.66 -16.51 -7.25
CA LEU A 277 -24.21 -17.71 -7.96
C LEU A 277 -23.80 -18.83 -7.00
N THR A 278 -23.06 -18.53 -5.91
CA THR A 278 -22.72 -19.54 -4.89
C THR A 278 -23.96 -20.14 -4.22
N VAL A 279 -24.96 -19.33 -3.87
CA VAL A 279 -26.20 -19.82 -3.24
C VAL A 279 -27.03 -20.66 -4.22
N ALA A 280 -27.12 -20.23 -5.48
CA ALA A 280 -27.78 -21.02 -6.53
C ALA A 280 -27.08 -22.37 -6.72
N SER A 281 -25.74 -22.38 -6.89
CA SER A 281 -24.93 -23.61 -7.00
C SER A 281 -25.16 -24.59 -5.85
N GLN A 282 -25.30 -24.08 -4.61
CA GLN A 282 -25.57 -24.94 -3.45
C GLN A 282 -26.95 -25.60 -3.57
N ARG A 283 -28.01 -24.85 -3.90
CA ARG A 283 -29.37 -25.42 -4.08
C ARG A 283 -29.43 -26.50 -5.15
N ILE A 284 -28.74 -26.28 -6.27
CA ILE A 284 -28.65 -27.22 -7.38
C ILE A 284 -27.91 -28.50 -6.94
N ALA A 285 -26.84 -28.37 -6.14
CA ALA A 285 -26.14 -29.50 -5.56
C ALA A 285 -26.99 -30.28 -4.54
N ASP A 286 -27.89 -29.58 -3.83
CA ASP A 286 -28.85 -30.16 -2.89
C ASP A 286 -30.10 -30.75 -3.61
N GLY A 287 -30.19 -30.67 -4.95
CA GLY A 287 -31.25 -31.24 -5.78
C GLY A 287 -32.45 -30.32 -6.07
N ASP A 288 -32.41 -29.05 -5.66
CA ASP A 288 -33.41 -28.04 -6.00
C ASP A 288 -33.07 -27.41 -7.37
N TYR A 289 -33.70 -27.97 -8.41
CA TYR A 289 -33.57 -27.52 -9.80
C TYR A 289 -34.72 -26.64 -10.28
N GLU A 290 -35.75 -26.38 -9.46
CA GLU A 290 -36.94 -25.63 -9.85
C GLU A 290 -36.91 -24.18 -9.34
N THR A 291 -35.82 -23.76 -8.70
CA THR A 291 -35.60 -22.35 -8.35
C THR A 291 -35.51 -21.49 -9.62
N GLU A 292 -36.44 -20.56 -9.82
CA GLU A 292 -36.25 -19.48 -10.78
C GLU A 292 -34.99 -18.68 -10.40
N MET A 293 -34.02 -18.65 -11.31
CA MET A 293 -32.98 -17.63 -11.21
C MET A 293 -33.62 -16.30 -11.59
N ASP A 294 -33.69 -15.36 -10.64
CA ASP A 294 -33.88 -13.94 -10.93
C ASP A 294 -33.05 -13.59 -12.18
N GLU A 295 -33.69 -12.97 -13.19
CA GLU A 295 -33.08 -12.72 -14.49
C GLU A 295 -31.63 -12.23 -14.36
N PRO A 296 -30.69 -12.71 -15.22
CA PRO A 296 -29.28 -12.38 -15.12
C PRO A 296 -29.15 -10.87 -15.11
N SER A 297 -28.83 -10.33 -13.92
CA SER A 297 -29.14 -8.94 -13.60
C SER A 297 -28.58 -8.03 -14.68
N THR A 298 -29.47 -7.26 -15.32
CA THR A 298 -29.19 -6.40 -16.47
C THR A 298 -28.31 -5.22 -16.08
N SER A 299 -27.05 -5.55 -15.75
CA SER A 299 -25.95 -4.61 -15.74
C SER A 299 -25.94 -3.90 -17.08
N ARG A 300 -25.96 -2.56 -17.05
CA ARG A 300 -25.82 -1.74 -18.26
C ARG A 300 -24.49 -1.96 -18.99
N PHE A 301 -23.56 -2.66 -18.36
CA PHE A 301 -22.30 -3.11 -18.95
C PHE A 301 -22.32 -4.63 -19.10
N SER A 302 -22.10 -5.10 -20.32
CA SER A 302 -21.99 -6.50 -20.71
C SER A 302 -20.65 -7.09 -20.25
N ASP A 303 -20.51 -7.21 -18.94
CA ASP A 303 -19.31 -7.70 -18.23
C ASP A 303 -19.19 -9.24 -18.30
N GLU A 304 -18.01 -9.77 -18.00
CA GLU A 304 -17.75 -11.21 -17.86
C GLU A 304 -18.67 -11.85 -16.79
N MET A 305 -19.14 -11.08 -15.81
CA MET A 305 -20.11 -11.52 -14.80
C MET A 305 -21.49 -11.80 -15.39
N ALA A 306 -21.92 -11.06 -16.42
CA ALA A 306 -23.16 -11.33 -17.13
C ALA A 306 -23.04 -12.60 -17.99
N VAL A 307 -21.91 -12.79 -18.66
CA VAL A 307 -21.58 -14.00 -19.45
C VAL A 307 -21.50 -15.24 -18.55
N LEU A 308 -20.87 -15.14 -17.38
CA LEU A 308 -20.84 -16.22 -16.40
C LEU A 308 -22.25 -16.58 -15.90
N SER A 309 -23.08 -15.56 -15.61
CA SER A 309 -24.44 -15.77 -15.11
C SER A 309 -25.36 -16.44 -16.16
N SER A 310 -25.27 -16.03 -17.42
CA SER A 310 -26.07 -16.64 -18.50
C SER A 310 -25.60 -18.06 -18.84
N THR A 311 -24.29 -18.31 -18.83
CA THR A 311 -23.71 -19.65 -19.03
C THR A 311 -24.11 -20.59 -17.89
N PHE A 312 -24.14 -20.08 -16.66
CA PHE A 312 -24.59 -20.83 -15.49
C PHE A 312 -26.08 -21.17 -15.57
N ALA A 313 -26.95 -20.22 -15.92
CA ALA A 313 -28.38 -20.47 -16.12
C ALA A 313 -28.65 -21.54 -17.20
N LEU A 314 -27.92 -21.51 -18.31
CA LEU A 314 -28.00 -22.52 -19.38
C LEU A 314 -27.58 -23.92 -18.90
N MET A 315 -26.57 -24.01 -18.02
CA MET A 315 -26.15 -25.28 -17.44
C MET A 315 -27.25 -25.87 -16.55
N VAL A 316 -27.89 -25.05 -15.73
CA VAL A 316 -28.95 -25.50 -14.81
C VAL A 316 -30.19 -25.99 -15.54
N GLU A 317 -30.62 -25.31 -16.60
CA GLU A 317 -31.75 -25.79 -17.41
C GLU A 317 -31.44 -27.14 -18.07
N LYS A 318 -30.19 -27.37 -18.52
CA LYS A 318 -29.77 -28.67 -19.05
C LYS A 318 -29.77 -29.77 -17.98
N VAL A 319 -29.38 -29.47 -16.73
CA VAL A 319 -29.45 -30.42 -15.62
C VAL A 319 -30.92 -30.73 -15.27
N ARG A 320 -31.77 -29.70 -15.16
CA ARG A 320 -33.22 -29.86 -14.90
C ARG A 320 -33.91 -30.73 -15.94
N ILE A 321 -33.62 -30.50 -17.23
CA ILE A 321 -34.12 -31.34 -18.33
C ILE A 321 -33.61 -32.78 -18.20
N ARG A 322 -32.32 -32.98 -17.86
CA ARG A 322 -31.73 -34.32 -17.68
C ARG A 322 -32.41 -35.09 -16.55
N GLU A 323 -32.66 -34.47 -15.40
CA GLU A 323 -33.33 -35.12 -14.26
C GLU A 323 -34.80 -35.44 -14.55
N ARG A 324 -35.54 -34.55 -15.21
CA ARG A 324 -36.91 -34.85 -15.66
C ARG A 324 -36.94 -36.01 -16.66
N ASN A 325 -35.97 -36.07 -17.57
CA ASN A 325 -35.82 -37.18 -18.52
C ASN A 325 -35.42 -38.49 -17.82
N LEU A 326 -34.61 -38.44 -16.75
CA LEU A 326 -34.27 -39.61 -15.95
C LEU A 326 -35.46 -40.09 -15.12
N ALA A 327 -36.16 -39.19 -14.43
CA ALA A 327 -37.35 -39.50 -13.63
C ALA A 327 -38.49 -40.11 -14.46
N SER A 328 -38.71 -39.61 -15.69
CA SER A 328 -39.70 -40.18 -16.61
C SER A 328 -39.29 -41.55 -17.15
N GLN A 329 -38.00 -41.77 -17.45
CA GLN A 329 -37.47 -43.09 -17.82
C GLN A 329 -37.61 -44.10 -16.67
N VAL A 330 -37.24 -43.72 -15.44
CA VAL A 330 -37.40 -44.55 -14.24
C VAL A 330 -38.87 -44.89 -14.03
N ARG A 331 -39.78 -43.90 -14.05
CA ARG A 331 -41.23 -44.13 -13.95
C ARG A 331 -41.74 -45.11 -15.02
N ARG A 332 -41.29 -44.96 -16.27
CA ARG A 332 -41.67 -45.88 -17.37
C ARG A 332 -41.16 -47.29 -17.12
N LEU A 333 -39.92 -47.44 -16.66
CA LEU A 333 -39.34 -48.75 -16.31
C LEU A 333 -40.06 -49.40 -15.13
N THR A 334 -40.40 -48.65 -14.08
CA THR A 334 -41.20 -49.17 -12.95
C THR A 334 -42.55 -49.69 -13.43
N VAL A 335 -43.28 -48.93 -14.25
CA VAL A 335 -44.58 -49.38 -14.81
C VAL A 335 -44.41 -50.64 -15.68
N GLN A 336 -43.34 -50.74 -16.48
CA GLN A 336 -43.05 -51.94 -17.26
C GLN A 336 -42.70 -53.17 -16.39
N ILE A 337 -41.93 -52.97 -15.31
CA ILE A 337 -41.57 -54.03 -14.36
C ILE A 337 -42.80 -54.51 -13.60
N ASP A 338 -43.66 -53.60 -13.12
CA ASP A 338 -44.89 -53.93 -12.40
C ASP A 338 -45.91 -54.64 -13.31
N ALA A 339 -46.03 -54.22 -14.56
CA ALA A 339 -46.84 -54.91 -15.56
C ALA A 339 -46.33 -56.34 -15.81
N LYS A 340 -45.01 -56.50 -16.03
CA LYS A 340 -44.39 -57.82 -16.26
C LYS A 340 -44.47 -58.73 -15.04
N LYS A 341 -44.30 -58.21 -13.83
CA LYS A 341 -44.52 -58.96 -12.59
C LYS A 341 -45.97 -59.42 -12.46
N ARG A 342 -46.93 -58.53 -12.76
CA ARG A 342 -48.36 -58.87 -12.71
C ARG A 342 -48.72 -59.95 -13.74
N GLU A 343 -48.14 -59.90 -14.93
CA GLU A 343 -48.26 -60.95 -15.95
C GLU A 343 -47.67 -62.29 -15.45
N GLN A 344 -46.47 -62.27 -14.85
CA GLN A 344 -45.88 -63.47 -14.25
C GLN A 344 -46.71 -64.06 -13.10
N SER A 345 -47.22 -63.22 -12.19
CA SER A 345 -48.10 -63.70 -11.10
C SER A 345 -49.45 -64.22 -11.61
N VAL A 346 -49.98 -63.69 -12.71
CA VAL A 346 -51.17 -64.27 -13.36
C VAL A 346 -50.83 -65.62 -13.98
N ALA A 347 -49.70 -65.77 -14.65
CA ALA A 347 -49.24 -67.05 -15.20
C ALA A 347 -49.03 -68.11 -14.11
N GLU A 348 -48.36 -67.75 -13.01
CA GLU A 348 -48.13 -68.62 -11.85
C GLU A 348 -49.45 -69.03 -11.17
N LEU A 349 -50.44 -68.14 -11.12
CA LEU A 349 -51.80 -68.48 -10.64
C LEU A 349 -52.53 -69.42 -11.62
N THR A 350 -52.38 -69.24 -12.94
CA THR A 350 -53.01 -70.13 -13.93
C THR A 350 -52.37 -71.52 -14.00
N ASP A 351 -51.08 -71.64 -13.69
CA ASP A 351 -50.36 -72.93 -13.61
C ASP A 351 -50.51 -73.63 -12.24
N SER A 352 -51.12 -72.97 -11.26
CA SER A 352 -51.39 -73.56 -9.94
C SER A 352 -52.65 -74.43 -9.92
N ASP A 353 -52.66 -75.46 -9.06
CA ASP A 353 -53.79 -76.41 -8.89
C ASP A 353 -55.15 -75.73 -8.64
N PHE A 354 -55.15 -74.49 -8.14
CA PHE A 354 -56.35 -73.68 -7.92
C PHE A 354 -57.12 -73.38 -9.22
N PHE A 355 -56.43 -73.15 -10.33
CA PHE A 355 -57.09 -72.90 -11.62
C PHE A 355 -57.72 -74.18 -12.21
N SER A 356 -57.05 -75.31 -12.01
CA SER A 356 -57.57 -76.65 -12.35
C SER A 356 -58.84 -76.99 -11.57
N ASP A 357 -58.86 -76.75 -10.25
CA ASP A 357 -60.03 -76.99 -9.38
C ASP A 357 -61.25 -76.11 -9.76
N ILE A 358 -61.03 -74.85 -10.18
CA ILE A 358 -62.09 -73.98 -10.70
C ILE A 358 -62.62 -74.48 -12.05
N LEU A 359 -61.75 -74.93 -12.97
CA LEU A 359 -62.17 -75.51 -14.25
C LEU A 359 -62.98 -76.80 -14.04
N GLU A 360 -62.59 -77.64 -13.09
CA GLU A 360 -63.30 -78.87 -12.74
C GLU A 360 -64.68 -78.58 -12.13
N LYS A 361 -64.78 -77.65 -11.17
CA LYS A 361 -66.06 -77.19 -10.61
C LYS A 361 -66.97 -76.52 -11.64
N GLY A 362 -66.40 -75.73 -12.55
CA GLY A 362 -67.15 -75.11 -13.66
C GLY A 362 -67.71 -76.16 -14.64
N LYS A 363 -66.96 -77.24 -14.88
CA LYS A 363 -67.42 -78.38 -15.69
C LYS A 363 -68.54 -79.14 -15.00
N ALA A 364 -68.43 -79.42 -13.70
CA ALA A 364 -69.47 -80.07 -12.91
C ALA A 364 -70.79 -79.26 -12.89
N LEU A 365 -70.71 -77.93 -12.75
CA LEU A 365 -71.89 -77.04 -12.86
C LEU A 365 -72.53 -77.09 -14.25
N ARG A 366 -71.71 -77.15 -15.32
CA ARG A 366 -72.21 -77.22 -16.71
C ARG A 366 -72.85 -78.56 -17.04
N GLU A 367 -72.34 -79.66 -16.49
CA GLU A 367 -72.94 -81.00 -16.63
C GLU A 367 -74.24 -81.12 -15.81
N GLY A 368 -74.34 -80.44 -14.65
CA GLY A 368 -75.59 -80.30 -13.90
C GLY A 368 -76.69 -79.57 -14.67
N PHE A 369 -76.37 -78.44 -15.33
CA PHE A 369 -77.36 -77.61 -16.02
C PHE A 369 -77.98 -78.26 -17.29
N VAL A 370 -77.32 -79.29 -17.85
CA VAL A 370 -77.82 -80.00 -19.05
C VAL A 370 -78.89 -81.06 -18.70
N ALA A 371 -79.01 -81.45 -17.43
CA ALA A 371 -79.96 -82.47 -16.98
C ALA A 371 -81.40 -81.96 -16.78
N GLU A 372 -81.61 -80.65 -16.63
CA GLU A 372 -82.85 -80.09 -16.06
C GLU A 372 -83.81 -79.43 -17.08
N VAL A 373 -83.53 -79.49 -18.39
CA VAL A 373 -84.39 -78.88 -19.45
C VAL A 373 -84.87 -79.86 -20.51
N LYS A 374 -85.93 -80.60 -20.17
CA LYS A 374 -86.96 -81.26 -21.02
C LYS A 374 -88.21 -81.42 -20.14
N PRO A 375 -89.48 -81.31 -20.62
CA PRO A 375 -89.96 -81.95 -21.86
C PRO A 375 -91.19 -81.33 -22.60
N LYS A 376 -91.62 -82.02 -23.69
CA LYS A 376 -93.00 -82.14 -24.25
C LYS A 376 -93.65 -80.96 -24.99
N ALA A 377 -94.71 -81.27 -25.76
CA ALA A 377 -95.08 -80.57 -27.00
C ALA A 377 -96.60 -80.42 -27.26
N SER A 378 -96.93 -79.37 -28.06
CA SER A 378 -98.14 -79.15 -28.90
C SER A 378 -99.54 -79.02 -28.26
N PRO A 379 -100.55 -78.47 -28.99
CA PRO A 379 -100.51 -77.75 -30.28
C PRO A 379 -101.24 -76.37 -30.30
N ASP A 380 -100.96 -75.52 -31.29
CA ASP A 380 -101.92 -75.02 -32.31
C ASP A 380 -101.33 -73.86 -33.14
N ALA A 381 -101.85 -73.70 -34.36
CA ALA A 381 -101.50 -72.66 -35.36
C ALA A 381 -102.71 -71.70 -35.54
N PRO A 382 -102.74 -70.71 -36.47
CA PRO A 382 -101.68 -70.18 -37.35
C PRO A 382 -101.54 -68.64 -37.10
N GLU A 383 -101.19 -67.69 -37.99
CA GLU A 383 -100.78 -67.60 -39.43
C GLU A 383 -99.94 -66.31 -39.60
N ASP A 384 -99.41 -66.02 -40.80
CA ASP A 384 -98.93 -64.70 -41.30
C ASP A 384 -97.76 -63.98 -40.56
N GLY A 385 -96.91 -63.17 -41.20
CA GLY A 385 -96.74 -62.83 -42.62
C GLY A 385 -95.95 -61.51 -42.77
N GLU A 386 -95.03 -61.45 -43.74
CA GLU A 386 -94.37 -60.23 -44.27
C GLU A 386 -93.47 -59.42 -43.27
N SER A 387 -92.35 -58.79 -43.65
CA SER A 387 -91.67 -58.59 -44.96
C SER A 387 -90.16 -58.42 -44.77
#